data_AF-A0A935MAS0-F1
#
_entry.id   AF-A0A935MAS0-F1
#
_cell.length_a   1.000
_cell.length_b   1.000
_cell.length_c   1.000
_cell.angle_alpha   90.00
_cell.angle_beta   90.00
_cell.angle_gamma   90.00
#
_symmetry.space_group_name_H-M   'P 1'
#
loop_
_entity.id
_entity.type
_entity.pdbx_description
1 polymer ?
#
loop_
_entity_poly.entity_id
_entity_poly.type
_entity_poly.pdbx_seq_one_letter_code
_entity_poly.pdbx_strand_id
1 'polypeptide(L)' 'MPFTSSIATGNHADVQKEFKASYKKVIKTIEGIPEKELFTRKVYKWTNNNLLAAYFVSCTSSHYRWARTLIRKAMKSK' A
#
# COMPACT_ATOMS: atom_id res chain seq x y z
N MET A 1 21.61 0.55 -6.94
CA MET A 1 20.97 0.13 -5.67
C MET A 1 20.19 -1.15 -5.96
N PRO A 2 20.61 -2.34 -5.49
CA PRO A 2 19.91 -3.57 -5.80
C PRO A 2 18.71 -3.70 -4.85
N PHE A 3 17.52 -3.79 -5.43
CA PHE A 3 16.34 -4.29 -4.75
C PHE A 3 16.56 -5.81 -4.60
N THR A 4 17.10 -6.25 -3.46
CA THR A 4 17.32 -7.68 -3.23
C THR A 4 15.96 -8.38 -3.20
N SER A 5 15.69 -9.16 -4.24
CA SER A 5 14.57 -10.08 -4.33
C SER A 5 14.76 -11.21 -3.31
N SER A 6 14.44 -10.94 -2.05
CA SER A 6 14.28 -11.95 -1.00
C SER A 6 12.81 -12.07 -0.61
N ILE A 7 11.91 -12.00 -1.59
CA ILE A 7 10.46 -12.03 -1.37
C ILE A 7 9.87 -13.14 -2.23
N ALA A 8 10.06 -14.40 -1.85
CA ALA A 8 9.23 -15.49 -2.38
C ALA A 8 9.27 -16.79 -1.55
N THR A 9 9.77 -16.78 -0.31
CA THR A 9 9.85 -18.00 0.54
C THR A 9 9.45 -17.74 2.00
N GLY A 10 8.67 -16.70 2.27
CA GLY A 10 8.09 -16.49 3.61
C GLY A 10 6.88 -17.40 3.84
N ASN A 11 6.81 -18.06 4.99
CA ASN A 11 5.61 -18.79 5.41
C ASN A 11 4.43 -17.80 5.55
N HIS A 12 3.18 -18.28 5.48
CA HIS A 12 1.98 -17.44 5.58
C HIS A 12 1.99 -16.53 6.81
N ALA A 13 2.52 -17.01 7.94
CA ALA A 13 2.67 -16.24 9.17
C ALA A 13 3.62 -15.02 9.02
N ASP A 14 4.73 -15.19 8.30
CA ASP A 14 5.72 -14.13 8.09
C ASP A 14 5.16 -13.06 7.17
N VAL A 15 4.52 -13.47 6.06
CA VAL A 15 3.83 -12.56 5.13
C VAL A 15 2.76 -11.74 5.85
N GLN A 16 1.97 -12.36 6.73
CA GLN A 16 0.97 -11.63 7.53
C GLN A 16 1.61 -10.63 8.51
N LYS A 17 2.74 -10.99 9.12
CA LYS A 17 3.47 -10.11 10.06
C LYS A 17 4.03 -8.89 9.33
N GLU A 18 4.72 -9.10 8.21
CA GLU A 18 5.27 -8.04 7.37
C GLU A 18 4.18 -7.13 6.81
N PHE A 19 3.06 -7.70 6.36
CA PHE A 19 1.90 -6.93 5.92
C PHE A 19 1.35 -6.04 7.04
N LYS A 20 1.13 -6.58 8.24
CA LYS A 20 0.65 -5.79 9.38
C LYS A 20 1.63 -4.68 9.77
N ALA A 21 2.93 -4.95 9.74
CA ALA A 21 3.96 -3.97 10.07
C ALA A 21 4.01 -2.83 9.05
N SER A 22 4.02 -3.17 7.76
CA SER A 22 4.01 -2.18 6.66
C SER A 22 2.72 -1.37 6.64
N TYR A 23 1.56 -2.00 6.82
CA TYR A 23 0.26 -1.33 6.93
C TYR A 23 0.25 -0.28 8.05
N LYS A 24 0.69 -0.65 9.26
CA LYS A 24 0.79 0.30 10.39
C LYS A 24 1.69 1.49 10.06
N LYS A 25 2.82 1.25 9.40
CA LYS A 25 3.74 2.33 8.99
C LYS A 25 3.06 3.28 8.00
N VAL A 26 2.34 2.75 7.01
CA VAL A 26 1.62 3.56 6.02
C VAL A 26 0.52 4.39 6.67
N ILE A 27 -0.32 3.79 7.52
CA ILE A 27 -1.39 4.51 8.22
C ILE A 27 -0.83 5.62 9.10
N LYS A 28 0.20 5.33 9.91
CA LYS A 28 0.87 6.34 10.74
C LYS A 28 1.45 7.49 9.91
N THR A 29 1.99 7.21 8.73
CA THR A 29 2.46 8.25 7.81
C THR A 29 1.30 9.11 7.31
N ILE A 30 0.18 8.50 6.91
CA ILE A 30 -1.00 9.23 6.41
C ILE A 30 -1.60 10.12 7.50
N GLU A 31 -1.74 9.61 8.72
CA GLU A 31 -2.25 10.35 9.88
C GLU A 31 -1.36 11.53 10.29
N GLY A 32 -0.06 11.44 10.02
CA GLY A 32 0.90 12.52 10.29
C GLY A 32 0.92 13.62 9.23
N ILE A 33 0.26 13.43 8.09
CA ILE A 33 0.21 14.44 7.02
C ILE A 33 -1.04 15.32 7.24
N PRO A 34 -0.89 16.65 7.27
CA PRO A 34 -2.03 17.54 7.41
C PRO A 34 -2.98 17.40 6.22
N GLU A 35 -4.29 17.47 6.49
CA GLU A 35 -5.34 17.28 5.48
C GLU A 35 -5.16 18.20 4.26
N LYS A 36 -4.75 19.45 4.50
CA LYS A 36 -4.46 20.42 3.44
C LYS A 36 -3.41 19.89 2.47
N GLU A 37 -2.37 19.22 2.93
CA GLU A 37 -1.33 18.66 2.05
C GLU A 37 -1.79 17.40 1.30
N LEU A 38 -2.71 16.62 1.88
CA LEU A 38 -3.30 15.46 1.21
C LEU A 38 -4.15 15.87 -0.01
N PHE A 39 -4.84 17.01 0.10
CA PHE A 39 -5.82 17.47 -0.90
C PHE A 39 -5.37 18.70 -1.71
N THR A 40 -4.15 19.20 -1.52
CA THR A 40 -3.58 20.28 -2.34
C THR A 40 -2.65 19.72 -3.42
N ARG A 41 -2.80 20.21 -4.65
CA ARG A 41 -1.92 19.81 -5.78
C ARG A 41 -0.57 20.51 -5.69
N LYS A 42 0.47 19.91 -6.28
CA LYS A 42 1.82 20.49 -6.42
C LYS A 42 2.55 20.80 -5.11
N VAL A 43 2.08 20.30 -3.96
CA VAL A 43 2.80 20.39 -2.68
C VAL A 43 4.12 19.60 -2.77
N TYR A 44 4.05 18.42 -3.36
CA TYR A 44 5.18 17.51 -3.50
C TYR A 44 5.59 17.42 -4.97
N LYS A 45 6.85 17.82 -5.27
CA LYS A 45 7.39 17.84 -6.65
C LYS A 45 7.30 16.47 -7.34
N TRP A 46 7.47 15.38 -6.59
CA TRP A 46 7.44 14.01 -7.12
C TRP A 46 6.03 13.53 -7.48
N THR A 47 4.98 14.15 -6.93
CA THR A 47 3.57 13.80 -7.19
C THR A 47 3.03 14.52 -8.43
N ASN A 48 3.85 15.38 -9.06
CA ASN A 48 3.53 16.18 -10.24
C ASN A 48 2.22 16.97 -10.06
N ASN A 49 1.15 16.62 -10.78
CA ASN A 49 -0.16 17.25 -10.69
C ASN A 49 -1.22 16.40 -9.94
N ASN A 50 -0.83 15.23 -9.42
CA ASN A 50 -1.75 14.35 -8.70
C ASN A 50 -1.89 14.79 -7.23
N LEU A 51 -3.05 14.50 -6.67
CA LEU A 51 -3.29 14.63 -5.23
C LEU A 51 -2.52 13.54 -4.49
N LEU A 52 -1.91 13.89 -3.38
CA LEU A 52 -1.20 12.92 -2.55
C LEU A 52 -2.16 11.86 -1.99
N ALA A 53 -3.39 12.26 -1.64
CA ALA A 53 -4.45 11.32 -1.29
C ALA A 53 -4.73 10.29 -2.40
N ALA A 54 -4.77 10.71 -3.67
CA ALA A 54 -5.02 9.80 -4.80
C ALA A 54 -3.89 8.78 -4.98
N TYR A 55 -2.64 9.18 -4.73
CA TYR A 55 -1.51 8.26 -4.71
C TYR A 55 -1.67 7.19 -3.61
N PHE A 56 -2.01 7.61 -2.38
CA PHE A 56 -2.25 6.67 -1.29
C PHE A 56 -3.39 5.70 -1.58
N VAL A 57 -4.52 6.18 -2.12
CA VAL A 57 -5.66 5.34 -2.53
C VAL A 57 -5.27 4.33 -3.61
N SER A 58 -4.44 4.75 -4.57
CA SER A 58 -3.92 3.88 -5.61
C SER A 58 -3.08 2.76 -4.99
N CYS A 59 -2.07 3.09 -4.17
CA CYS A 59 -1.13 2.12 -3.61
C CYS A 59 -1.69 1.25 -2.47
N THR A 60 -2.79 1.66 -1.81
CA THR A 60 -3.36 0.92 -0.67
C THR A 60 -4.69 0.27 -1.03
N SER A 61 -5.80 0.96 -0.83
CA SER A 61 -7.17 0.43 -0.92
C SER A 61 -7.45 -0.27 -2.25
N SER A 62 -6.98 0.27 -3.36
CA SER A 62 -7.17 -0.31 -4.69
C SER A 62 -6.44 -1.65 -4.83
N HIS A 63 -5.19 -1.73 -4.36
CA HIS A 63 -4.41 -2.97 -4.36
C HIS A 63 -5.00 -4.01 -3.40
N TYR A 64 -5.46 -3.60 -2.21
CA TYR A 64 -6.10 -4.50 -1.25
C TYR A 64 -7.38 -5.12 -1.82
N ARG A 65 -8.17 -4.34 -2.56
CA ARG A 65 -9.39 -4.84 -3.22
C ARG A 65 -9.07 -5.89 -4.29
N TRP A 66 -8.06 -5.65 -5.10
CA TRP A 66 -7.60 -6.63 -6.10
C TRP A 66 -7.05 -7.90 -5.44
N ALA A 67 -6.16 -7.78 -4.45
CA ALA A 67 -5.62 -8.92 -3.71
C ALA A 67 -6.73 -9.76 -3.06
N ARG A 68 -7.73 -9.13 -2.44
CA ARG A 68 -8.92 -9.83 -1.91
C ARG A 68 -9.66 -10.62 -2.99
N THR A 69 -9.76 -10.08 -4.20
CA THR A 69 -10.42 -10.75 -5.33
C THR A 69 -9.65 -12.00 -5.74
N LEU A 70 -8.32 -11.93 -5.81
CA LEU A 70 -7.46 -13.08 -6.10
C LEU A 70 -7.58 -14.18 -5.03
N ILE A 71 -7.51 -13.81 -3.76
CA ILE A 71 -7.66 -14.76 -2.64
C ILE A 71 -9.00 -15.48 -2.73
N ARG A 72 -10.09 -14.75 -2.97
CA ARG A 72 -11.43 -15.36 -3.13
C ARG A 72 -11.50 -16.29 -4.34
N LYS A 73 -10.85 -15.96 -5.45
CA LYS A 73 -10.80 -16.83 -6.65
C LYS A 73 -10.04 -18.13 -6.33
N ALA A 74 -8.88 -18.02 -5.68
CA ALA A 74 -8.09 -19.19 -5.28
C ALA A 74 -8.85 -20.09 -4.30
N MET A 75 -9.56 -19.51 -3.32
CA MET A 75 -10.38 -20.26 -2.37
C MET A 75 -11.60 -20.96 -3.00
N LYS A 76 -12.14 -20.44 -4.10
CA LYS A 76 -13.26 -21.05 -4.83
C LYS A 76 -12.84 -22.16 -5.79
N SER A 77 -11.56 -22.20 -6.16
CA SER A 77 -10.99 -23.19 -7.09
C SER A 77 -10.55 -24.47 -6.38
N LYS A 78 -10.96 -24.64 -5.13
CA LYS A 78 -10.67 -25.80 -4.27
C LYS A 78 -11.99 -26.50 -3.97
#